data_AF-A0A840PKE8-F1
#
_entry.id   AF-A0A840PKE8-F1
#
_cell.length_a   1.000
_cell.length_b   1.000
_cell.length_c   1.000
_cell.angle_alpha   90.00
_cell.angle_beta   90.00
_cell.angle_gamma   90.00
#
_symmetry.space_group_name_H-M   'P 1'
#
loop_
_entity.id
_entity.type
_entity.pdbx_description
1 polymer ?
#
loop_
_entity_poly.entity_id
_entity_poly.type
_entity_poly.pdbx_seq_one_letter_code
_entity_poly.pdbx_strand_id
1 'polypeptide(L)' 'MGLPLTPNGVQNVRAKLKRLAGRGILVETEPGLFTQPRP' A
#
# COMPACT_ATOMS: atom_id res chain seq x y z
N MET A 1 -4.32 21.90 8.88
CA MET A 1 -5.57 21.12 8.99
C MET A 1 -5.22 19.65 8.78
N GLY A 2 -4.99 18.92 9.87
CA GLY A 2 -4.72 17.48 9.83
C GLY A 2 -6.02 16.76 9.53
N LEU A 3 -6.11 16.16 8.34
CA LEU A 3 -7.26 15.35 7.95
C LEU A 3 -7.39 14.22 8.99
N PRO A 4 -8.52 14.10 9.71
CA PRO A 4 -8.67 13.00 10.64
C PRO A 4 -8.59 11.72 9.81
N LEU A 5 -7.55 10.92 10.04
CA LEU A 5 -7.44 9.58 9.50
C LEU A 5 -8.58 8.78 10.15
N THR A 6 -9.76 8.83 9.52
CA THR A 6 -10.88 7.95 9.85
C THR A 6 -10.34 6.53 10.04
N PRO A 7 -10.90 5.69 10.94
CA PRO A 7 -10.42 4.32 11.12
C PRO A 7 -10.33 3.52 9.79
N ASN A 8 -11.07 3.95 8.76
CA ASN A 8 -10.98 3.50 7.37
C ASN A 8 -9.59 3.66 6.72
N GLY A 9 -8.71 4.46 7.32
CA GLY A 9 -7.30 4.59 6.97
C GLY A 9 -6.51 3.30 7.15
N VAL A 10 -6.94 2.40 8.03
CA VAL A 10 -6.27 1.12 8.30
C VAL A 10 -7.07 -0.07 7.76
N GLN A 11 -8.37 0.11 7.44
CA GLN A 11 -9.33 -0.97 7.22
C GLN A 11 -9.04 -1.97 6.09
N ASN A 12 -8.00 -1.82 5.30
CA ASN A 12 -7.46 -2.94 4.52
C ASN A 12 -6.05 -2.63 4.04
N VAL A 13 -5.06 -2.68 4.93
CA VAL A 13 -3.64 -2.45 4.58
C VAL A 13 -3.24 -3.28 3.36
N ARG A 14 -3.69 -4.54 3.27
CA ARG A 14 -3.48 -5.42 2.11
C ARG A 14 -4.05 -4.85 0.82
N ALA A 15 -5.30 -4.36 0.82
CA ALA A 15 -5.88 -3.74 -0.39
C ALA A 15 -5.17 -2.44 -0.79
N LYS A 16 -4.66 -1.68 0.18
CA LYS A 16 -3.84 -0.49 -0.12
C LYS A 16 -2.52 -0.87 -0.76
N LEU A 17 -1.82 -1.86 -0.22
CA LEU A 17 -0.56 -2.36 -0.77
C LEU A 17 -0.77 -2.94 -2.17
N LYS A 18 -1.81 -3.75 -2.39
CA LYS A 18 -2.19 -4.25 -3.73
C LYS A 18 -2.49 -3.13 -4.72
N ARG A 19 -3.17 -2.06 -4.29
CA ARG A 19 -3.44 -0.89 -5.14
C ARG A 19 -2.16 -0.15 -5.52
N LEU A 20 -1.21 -0.01 -4.59
CA LEU A 20 0.10 0.60 -4.88
C LEU A 20 0.93 -0.28 -5.82
N ALA A 21 0.86 -1.61 -5.65
CA ALA A 21 1.50 -2.55 -6.55
C ALA A 21 0.92 -2.51 -7.96
N GLY A 22 -0.41 -2.47 -8.10
CA GLY A 22 -1.08 -2.30 -9.39
C GLY A 22 -0.78 -0.96 -10.08
N ARG A 23 -0.22 0.03 -9.36
CA ARG A 23 0.25 1.31 -9.91
C ARG A 23 1.75 1.33 -10.21
N GLY A 24 2.48 0.22 -9.98
CA GLY A 24 3.93 0.14 -10.16
C GLY A 24 4.76 0.91 -9.13
N ILE A 25 4.15 1.43 -8.07
CA ILE A 25 4.84 2.15 -6.98
C ILE A 25 5.53 1.16 -6.03
N LEU A 26 4.89 0.01 -5.80
CA LEU A 26 5.46 -1.11 -5.07
C LEU A 26 5.57 -2.31 -6.00
N VAL A 27 6.50 -3.21 -5.68
CA VAL A 27 6.63 -4.52 -6.30
C VAL A 27 6.31 -5.57 -5.25
N GLU A 28 5.36 -6.45 -5.56
CA GLU A 28 5.11 -7.62 -4.74
C GLU A 28 6.05 -8.74 -5.21
N THR A 29 7.15 -8.93 -4.48
CA THR A 29 8.19 -9.91 -4.86
C THR A 29 7.79 -11.33 -4.47
N GLU A 30 7.00 -11.46 -3.40
CA GLU A 30 6.43 -12.71 -2.90
C GLU A 30 5.00 -12.42 -2.39
N PRO A 31 4.12 -13.43 -2.28
CA PRO A 31 2.75 -13.23 -1.82
C PRO A 31 2.67 -12.49 -0.47
N GLY A 32 2.22 -11.23 -0.49
CA GLY A 32 2.14 -10.39 0.71
C GLY A 32 3.42 -9.63 1.09
N LEU A 33 4.54 -9.85 0.40
CA LEU A 33 5.77 -9.07 0.55
C LEU A 33 5.81 -7.96 -0.50
N PHE A 34 5.62 -6.73 -0.04
CA PHE A 34 5.68 -5.54 -0.88
C PHE A 34 6.97 -4.78 -0.64
N THR A 35 7.71 -4.50 -1.70
CA THR A 35 8.97 -3.76 -1.68
C THR A 35 8.87 -2.52 -2.55
N GLN A 36 9.58 -1.45 -2.19
CA GLN A 36 9.69 -0.29 -3.07
C GLN A 36 10.82 -0.54 -4.06
N PRO A 37 10.58 -0.44 -5.38
CA PRO A 37 11.65 -0.52 -6.36
C PRO A 37 12.65 0.62 -6.10
N ARG A 38 13.93 0.27 -5.97
CA ARG A 38 15.01 1.26 -5.86
C ARG A 38 15.39 1.76 -7.26
N PRO A 39 15.75 3.05 -7.43
CA PRO A 39 16.33 3.56 -8.67
C PRO A 39 17.58 2.79 -9.09
#